data_AF-A0A8H7XV47-F1
#
_entry.id   AF-A0A8H7XV47-F1
#
_cell.length_a   1.000
_cell.length_b   1.000
_cell.length_c   1.000
_cell.angle_alpha   90.00
_cell.angle_beta   90.00
_cell.angle_gamma   90.00
#
_symmetry.space_group_name_H-M   'P 1'
#
loop_
_entity.id
_entity.type
_entity.pdbx_description
1 polymer ?
#
loop_
_entity_poly.entity_id
_entity_poly.type
_entity_poly.pdbx_seq_one_letter_code
_entity_poly.pdbx_strand_id
1 'polypeptide(L)'
;MSLPCGHLYCEECITQHVNLRSDSVGMTSTCPECRSDFPLVVPDLRFLPKQYHAFVSHSLRRVYISPTSQTDAAAASAAEIEHLQNELEKVYKKLADRKKREQNLMASYDRLQATMHAHRTGEADLRDHANELEEKLGDLESEFQEYIGSARKTIDDVKAERDSLKTENERLAEMMQEMEERLRHSDARRISVEEGLCSVLRKERASSAQSSPSNSHDMSYPRLRNAVWEQSSPNRDRTGTWQERETISLAHVSDLSVSTVTEQRVIRPIPRRHRLTRSQEVDVSVSISSVSKRARVRG
;
A
#
# COMPACT_ATOMS: atom_id res chain seq x y z
N MET A 1 37.87 27.72 -73.24
CA MET A 1 37.21 27.55 -74.55
C MET A 1 35.73 27.31 -74.33
N SER A 2 34.84 28.02 -75.01
CA SER A 2 33.41 27.65 -75.05
C SER A 2 33.08 26.88 -76.32
N LEU A 3 32.30 25.83 -76.15
CA LEU A 3 31.64 25.10 -77.24
C LEU A 3 30.40 25.86 -77.72
N PRO A 4 29.84 25.55 -78.91
CA PRO A 4 28.64 26.23 -79.42
C PRO A 4 27.42 26.03 -78.53
N CYS A 5 27.39 24.95 -77.76
CA CYS A 5 26.37 24.67 -76.76
C CYS A 5 26.51 25.49 -75.46
N GLY A 6 27.55 26.31 -75.32
CA GLY A 6 27.77 27.20 -74.17
C GLY A 6 28.67 26.63 -73.07
N HIS A 7 28.99 25.34 -73.07
CA HIS A 7 29.85 24.72 -72.06
C HIS A 7 31.31 25.16 -72.20
N LEU A 8 31.97 25.38 -71.06
CA LEU A 8 33.35 25.85 -70.96
C LEU A 8 34.29 24.73 -70.56
N TYR A 9 35.38 24.57 -71.31
CA TYR A 9 36.47 23.64 -71.00
C TYR A 9 37.82 24.36 -71.10
N CYS A 10 38.82 23.90 -70.34
CA CYS A 10 40.19 24.34 -70.60
C CYS A 10 40.67 23.81 -71.97
N GLU A 11 41.70 24.43 -72.54
CA GLU A 11 42.25 24.06 -73.85
C GLU A 11 42.74 22.60 -73.87
N GLU A 12 43.30 22.12 -72.77
CA GLU A 12 43.80 20.75 -72.65
C GLU A 12 42.67 19.71 -72.65
N CYS A 13 41.64 19.89 -71.81
CA CYS A 13 40.51 18.95 -71.73
C CYS A 13 39.77 18.82 -73.05
N ILE A 14 39.55 19.93 -73.77
CA ILE A 14 38.85 19.86 -75.06
C ILE A 14 39.71 19.23 -76.14
N THR A 15 41.02 19.51 -76.14
CA THR A 15 41.96 18.91 -77.10
C THR A 15 42.08 17.40 -76.87
N GLN A 16 42.17 16.96 -75.62
CA GLN A 16 42.17 15.54 -75.26
C GLN A 16 40.86 14.86 -75.69
N HIS A 17 39.70 15.46 -75.39
CA HIS A 17 38.40 14.91 -75.77
C HIS A 17 38.23 14.76 -77.28
N VAL A 18 38.72 15.74 -78.04
CA VAL A 18 38.71 15.69 -79.52
C VAL A 18 39.66 14.63 -80.06
N ASN A 19 40.86 14.50 -79.50
CA ASN A 19 41.87 13.54 -79.97
C ASN A 19 41.59 12.09 -79.56
N LEU A 20 40.82 11.86 -78.49
CA LEU A 20 40.47 10.51 -78.02
C LEU A 20 39.41 9.81 -78.90
N ARG A 21 38.69 10.55 -79.75
CA ARG A 21 37.63 10.01 -80.61
C ARG A 21 38.06 9.90 -82.08
N SER A 22 39.24 9.32 -82.32
CA SER A 22 39.82 9.10 -83.66
C SER A 22 38.96 8.27 -84.61
N ASP A 23 37.96 7.55 -84.09
CA ASP A 23 37.23 6.54 -84.85
C ASP A 23 35.90 7.04 -85.42
N SER A 24 35.48 8.27 -85.09
CA SER A 24 34.29 8.86 -85.72
C SER A 24 34.65 9.34 -87.13
N VAL A 25 34.09 8.70 -88.15
CA VAL A 25 34.23 8.96 -89.60
C VAL A 25 33.72 10.37 -90.02
N GLY A 26 33.59 11.31 -89.09
CA GLY A 26 33.00 12.64 -89.31
C GLY A 26 33.87 13.78 -88.78
N MET A 27 33.72 14.96 -89.39
CA MET A 27 34.35 16.22 -88.96
C MET A 27 33.65 16.85 -87.74
N THR A 28 33.01 16.06 -86.88
CA THR A 28 32.19 16.50 -85.74
C THR A 28 32.63 15.84 -84.43
N SER A 29 32.40 16.52 -83.31
CA SER A 29 32.60 15.98 -81.95
C SER A 29 31.39 16.30 -81.08
N THR A 30 31.16 15.52 -80.02
CA THR A 30 30.05 15.72 -79.08
C THR A 30 30.55 16.46 -77.84
N CYS A 31 29.78 17.41 -77.31
CA CYS A 31 30.06 18.01 -75.99
C CYS A 31 30.06 16.94 -74.86
N PRO A 32 31.05 16.91 -73.96
CA PRO A 32 31.07 15.96 -72.83
C PRO A 32 29.84 16.04 -71.91
N GLU A 33 29.32 17.24 -71.67
CA GLU A 33 28.21 17.46 -70.74
C GLU A 33 26.84 17.14 -71.37
N CYS A 34 26.52 17.81 -72.48
CA CYS A 34 25.19 17.75 -73.08
C CYS A 34 25.11 16.88 -74.33
N ARG A 35 26.23 16.29 -74.76
CA ARG A 35 26.34 15.42 -75.95
C ARG A 35 25.91 16.05 -77.28
N SER A 36 25.72 17.37 -77.32
CA SER A 36 25.40 18.10 -78.55
C SER A 36 26.60 18.05 -79.50
N ASP A 37 26.33 17.72 -80.77
CA ASP A 37 27.33 17.67 -81.83
C ASP A 37 27.77 19.07 -82.25
N PHE A 38 29.08 19.23 -82.48
CA PHE A 38 29.66 20.45 -83.03
C PHE A 38 30.75 20.13 -84.06
N PRO A 39 30.88 20.95 -85.11
CA PRO A 39 31.90 20.74 -86.14
C PRO A 39 33.29 21.08 -85.59
N LEU A 40 34.29 20.23 -85.82
CA LEU A 40 35.68 20.50 -85.46
C LEU A 40 36.43 21.26 -86.54
N VAL A 41 36.07 21.02 -87.79
CA VAL A 41 36.74 21.60 -88.94
C VAL A 41 36.07 22.92 -89.30
N VAL A 42 36.84 24.00 -89.25
CA VAL A 42 36.44 25.27 -89.85
C VAL A 42 36.82 25.21 -91.32
N PRO A 43 35.87 25.33 -92.27
CA PRO A 43 36.18 25.31 -93.69
C PRO A 43 37.14 26.45 -94.04
N ASP A 44 38.11 26.18 -94.92
CA ASP A 44 39.06 27.20 -95.37
C ASP A 44 38.31 28.33 -96.08
N LEU A 45 38.32 29.51 -95.45
CA LEU A 45 37.59 30.69 -95.88
C LEU A 45 37.98 31.16 -97.29
N ARG A 46 39.14 30.75 -97.81
CA ARG A 46 39.59 31.10 -99.17
C ARG A 46 38.68 30.54 -100.26
N PHE A 47 38.02 29.41 -100.01
CA PHE A 47 37.10 28.77 -100.96
C PHE A 47 35.65 29.24 -100.80
N LEU A 48 35.39 30.10 -99.81
CA LEU A 48 34.07 30.63 -99.53
C LEU A 48 33.98 32.09 -100.03
N PRO A 49 32.93 32.49 -100.76
CA PRO A 49 32.73 33.88 -101.12
C PRO A 49 32.69 34.78 -99.88
N LYS A 50 33.35 35.95 -99.94
CA LYS A 50 33.53 36.87 -98.79
C LYS A 50 32.22 37.23 -98.07
N GLN A 51 31.11 37.31 -98.80
CA GLN A 51 29.78 37.58 -98.23
C GLN A 51 29.34 36.55 -97.18
N TYR A 52 29.88 35.33 -97.24
CA TYR A 52 29.54 34.27 -96.29
C TYR A 52 30.50 34.16 -95.10
N HIS A 53 31.63 34.88 -95.10
CA HIS A 53 32.65 34.77 -94.05
C HIS A 53 32.11 35.17 -92.67
N ALA A 54 31.22 36.18 -92.61
CA ALA A 54 30.60 36.62 -91.37
C ALA A 54 29.70 35.54 -90.71
N PHE A 55 29.26 34.55 -91.49
CA PHE A 55 28.41 33.46 -91.01
C PHE A 55 29.22 32.21 -90.60
N VAL A 56 30.53 32.16 -90.88
CA VAL A 56 31.41 31.08 -90.42
C VAL A 56 31.94 31.41 -89.04
N SER A 57 31.20 31.01 -88.00
CA SER A 57 31.69 31.14 -86.63
C SER A 57 32.63 29.99 -86.26
N HIS A 58 33.77 30.30 -85.64
CA HIS A 58 34.65 29.27 -85.08
C HIS A 58 33.89 28.46 -84.02
N SER A 59 33.93 27.14 -84.15
CA SER A 59 33.26 26.20 -83.26
C SER A 59 33.78 26.28 -81.84
N LEU A 60 35.04 26.68 -81.67
CA LEU A 60 35.70 26.89 -80.39
C LEU A 60 35.93 28.39 -80.19
N ARG A 61 35.25 28.99 -79.22
CA ARG A 61 35.46 30.40 -78.86
C ARG A 61 36.42 30.49 -77.66
N ARG A 62 37.47 31.29 -77.79
CA ARG A 62 38.35 31.63 -76.66
C ARG A 62 37.59 32.55 -75.71
N VAL A 63 37.42 32.11 -74.47
CA VAL A 63 36.81 32.92 -73.40
C VAL A 63 37.93 33.29 -72.46
N TYR A 64 38.24 34.59 -72.39
CA TYR A 64 39.20 35.13 -71.44
C TYR A 64 38.46 35.45 -70.15
N ILE A 65 38.77 34.71 -69.09
CA ILE A 65 38.31 35.03 -67.75
C ILE A 65 39.28 36.07 -67.19
N SER A 66 38.86 37.32 -67.10
CA SER A 66 39.71 38.40 -66.58
C SER A 66 40.11 38.10 -65.12
N PRO A 67 41.40 38.13 -64.76
CA PRO A 67 41.85 37.86 -63.39
C PRO A 67 41.48 38.98 -62.42
N THR A 68 41.07 40.15 -62.90
CA THR A 68 40.64 41.28 -62.07
C THR A 68 39.34 41.03 -61.31
N SER A 69 38.48 40.11 -61.78
CA SER A 69 37.33 39.66 -60.98
C SER A 69 37.72 38.64 -59.89
N GLN A 70 38.95 38.11 -59.89
CA GLN A 70 39.37 37.13 -58.88
C GLN A 70 39.75 37.76 -57.54
N THR A 71 40.28 38.99 -57.51
CA THR A 71 40.65 39.64 -56.24
C THR A 71 39.42 40.06 -55.44
N ASP A 72 38.41 40.60 -56.12
CA ASP A 72 37.15 41.02 -55.48
C ASP A 72 36.29 39.79 -55.11
N ALA A 73 36.29 38.76 -55.97
CA ALA A 73 35.66 37.48 -55.65
C ALA A 73 36.37 36.74 -54.49
N ALA A 74 37.70 36.85 -54.37
CA ALA A 74 38.45 36.25 -53.27
C ALA A 74 38.08 36.92 -51.94
N ALA A 75 38.00 38.25 -51.89
CA ALA A 75 37.57 38.98 -50.69
C ALA A 75 36.11 38.64 -50.31
N ALA A 76 35.20 38.58 -51.28
CA ALA A 76 33.81 38.16 -51.05
C ALA A 76 33.72 36.71 -50.54
N SER A 77 34.50 35.80 -51.12
CA SER A 77 34.55 34.40 -50.68
C SER A 77 35.13 34.24 -49.27
N ALA A 78 36.12 35.06 -48.90
CA ALA A 78 36.70 35.05 -47.54
C ALA A 78 35.66 35.48 -46.49
N ALA A 79 34.88 36.52 -46.79
CA ALA A 79 33.79 36.96 -45.91
C ALA A 79 32.68 35.90 -45.79
N GLU A 80 32.34 35.21 -46.89
CA GLU A 80 31.39 34.10 -46.87
C GLU A 80 31.91 32.91 -46.05
N ILE A 81 33.20 32.57 -46.19
CA ILE A 81 33.84 31.52 -45.40
C ILE A 81 33.78 31.86 -43.90
N GLU A 82 34.11 33.09 -43.52
CA GLU A 82 34.04 33.54 -42.13
C GLU A 82 32.60 33.47 -41.59
N HIS A 83 31.62 33.90 -42.38
CA HIS A 83 30.20 33.78 -42.01
C HIS A 83 29.78 32.32 -41.80
N LEU A 84 30.15 31.43 -42.72
CA LEU A 84 29.84 30.00 -42.60
C LEU A 84 30.53 29.34 -41.40
N GLN A 85 31.77 29.73 -41.09
CA GLN A 85 32.48 29.26 -39.89
C GLN A 85 31.76 29.71 -38.62
N ASN A 86 31.31 30.96 -38.55
CA ASN A 86 30.53 31.48 -37.43
C ASN A 86 29.19 30.75 -37.28
N GLU A 87 28.49 30.46 -38.38
CA GLU A 87 27.25 29.69 -38.34
C GLU A 87 27.48 28.24 -37.90
N LEU A 88 28.55 27.58 -38.36
CA LEU A 88 28.94 26.25 -37.89
C LEU A 88 29.19 26.26 -36.39
N GLU A 89 29.95 27.22 -35.87
CA GLU A 89 30.21 27.34 -34.43
C GLU A 89 28.91 27.53 -33.64
N LYS A 90 27.98 28.36 -34.12
CA LYS A 90 26.66 28.54 -33.51
C LYS A 90 25.86 27.23 -33.49
N VAL A 91 25.88 26.47 -34.58
CA VAL A 91 25.18 25.18 -34.65
C VAL A 91 25.82 24.15 -33.71
N TYR A 92 27.14 24.06 -33.66
CA TYR A 92 27.84 23.17 -32.72
C TYR A 92 27.54 23.51 -31.26
N LYS A 93 27.53 24.80 -30.89
CA LYS A 93 27.12 25.26 -29.56
C LYS A 93 25.68 24.83 -29.24
N LYS A 94 24.73 25.06 -30.17
CA LYS A 94 23.32 24.63 -30.00
C LYS A 94 23.19 23.11 -29.85
N LEU A 95 23.98 22.33 -30.59
CA LEU A 95 23.98 20.87 -30.50
C LEU A 95 24.50 20.40 -29.15
N ALA A 96 25.60 20.98 -28.67
CA ALA A 96 26.14 20.68 -27.33
C ALA A 96 25.11 20.98 -26.22
N ASP A 97 24.43 22.13 -26.30
CA ASP A 97 23.38 22.50 -25.33
C ASP A 97 22.16 21.57 -25.36
N ARG A 98 21.76 21.11 -26.55
CA ARG A 98 20.68 20.13 -26.71
C ARG A 98 21.08 18.77 -26.12
N LYS A 99 22.29 18.29 -26.42
CA LYS A 99 22.82 17.03 -25.87
C LYS A 99 22.90 17.07 -24.34
N LYS A 100 23.35 18.19 -23.77
CA LYS A 100 23.36 18.40 -22.32
C LYS A 100 21.95 18.38 -21.71
N ARG A 101 20.98 19.01 -22.38
CA ARG A 101 19.57 18.98 -21.94
C ARG A 101 18.97 17.59 -22.00
N GLU A 102 19.25 16.83 -23.05
CA GLU A 102 18.82 15.44 -23.20
C GLU A 102 19.40 14.54 -22.11
N GLN A 103 20.71 14.66 -21.83
CA GLN A 103 21.35 13.94 -20.73
C GLN A 103 20.71 14.27 -19.37
N ASN A 104 20.43 15.56 -19.11
CA ASN A 104 19.75 15.97 -17.90
C ASN A 104 18.33 15.40 -17.81
N LEU A 105 17.61 15.34 -18.93
CA LEU A 105 16.27 14.76 -18.99
C LEU A 105 16.30 13.25 -18.72
N MET A 106 17.23 12.51 -19.33
CA MET A 106 17.43 11.09 -19.05
C MET A 106 17.77 10.85 -17.58
N ALA A 107 18.71 11.61 -17.00
CA ALA A 107 19.04 11.50 -15.58
C ALA A 107 17.87 11.89 -14.65
N SER A 108 16.93 12.72 -15.12
CA SER A 108 15.70 13.04 -14.39
C SER A 108 14.71 11.88 -14.46
N TYR A 109 14.58 11.24 -15.62
CA TYR A 109 13.74 10.07 -15.82
C TYR A 109 14.21 8.88 -14.97
N ASP A 110 15.51 8.59 -14.94
CA ASP A 110 16.08 7.51 -14.14
C ASP A 110 15.82 7.72 -12.64
N ARG A 111 15.94 8.97 -12.18
CA ARG A 111 15.61 9.34 -10.80
C ARG A 111 14.14 9.12 -10.49
N LEU A 112 13.23 9.56 -11.37
CA LEU A 112 11.80 9.33 -11.19
C LEU A 112 11.47 7.83 -11.18
N GLN A 113 12.05 7.06 -12.10
CA GLN A 113 11.85 5.61 -12.16
C GLN A 113 12.34 4.92 -10.89
N ALA A 114 13.50 5.31 -10.36
CA ALA A 114 14.00 4.79 -9.09
C ALA A 114 13.06 5.12 -7.91
N THR A 115 12.52 6.35 -7.85
CA THR A 115 11.56 6.72 -6.80
C THR A 115 10.25 5.94 -6.91
N MET A 116 9.73 5.72 -8.11
CA MET A 116 8.54 4.91 -8.32
C MET A 116 8.76 3.45 -7.93
N HIS A 117 9.93 2.89 -8.24
CA HIS A 117 10.28 1.53 -7.84
C HIS A 117 10.34 1.42 -6.31
N ALA A 118 11.03 2.34 -5.63
CA ALA A 118 11.11 2.37 -4.18
C ALA A 118 9.72 2.49 -3.51
N HIS A 119 8.82 3.28 -4.11
CA HIS A 119 7.44 3.38 -3.63
C HIS A 119 6.67 2.07 -3.80
N ARG A 120 6.78 1.43 -4.97
CA ARG A 120 6.12 0.15 -5.25
C ARG A 120 6.60 -0.96 -4.31
N THR A 121 7.90 -1.03 -4.05
CA THR A 121 8.45 -2.01 -3.09
C THR A 121 7.96 -1.71 -1.68
N GLY A 122 8.00 -0.44 -1.26
CA GLY A 122 7.49 -0.06 0.06
C GLY A 122 5.99 -0.34 0.24
N GLU A 123 5.17 -0.13 -0.80
CA GLU A 123 3.76 -0.52 -0.78
C GLU A 123 3.56 -2.03 -0.66
N ALA A 124 4.37 -2.83 -1.39
CA ALA A 124 4.30 -4.28 -1.31
C ALA A 124 4.64 -4.77 0.11
N ASP A 125 5.74 -4.29 0.68
CA ASP A 125 6.17 -4.63 2.04
C ASP A 125 5.09 -4.29 3.09
N LEU A 126 4.45 -3.12 2.94
CA LEU A 126 3.37 -2.70 3.83
C LEU A 126 2.10 -3.56 3.67
N ARG A 127 1.77 -3.99 2.45
CA ARG A 127 0.66 -4.93 2.22
C ARG A 127 0.96 -6.30 2.83
N ASP A 128 2.17 -6.80 2.66
CA ASP A 128 2.57 -8.09 3.25
C ASP A 128 2.49 -8.05 4.77
N HIS A 129 2.93 -6.95 5.39
CA HIS A 129 2.82 -6.79 6.84
C HIS A 129 1.36 -6.66 7.31
N ALA A 130 0.50 -5.98 6.54
CA ALA A 130 -0.93 -5.92 6.84
C ALA A 130 -1.58 -7.32 6.81
N ASN A 131 -1.28 -8.11 5.77
CA ASN A 131 -1.77 -9.49 5.66
C ASN A 131 -1.29 -10.36 6.83
N GLU A 132 -0.02 -10.23 7.24
CA GLU A 132 0.53 -10.96 8.40
C GLU A 132 -0.20 -10.60 9.71
N LEU A 133 -0.56 -9.33 9.89
CA LEU A 133 -1.32 -8.89 11.06
C LEU A 133 -2.78 -9.37 11.01
N GLU A 134 -3.40 -9.40 9.84
CA GLU A 134 -4.75 -9.96 9.65
C GLU A 134 -4.78 -11.46 9.95
N GLU A 135 -3.77 -12.22 9.51
CA GLU A 135 -3.62 -13.65 9.83
C GLU A 135 -3.50 -13.86 11.35
N LYS A 136 -2.61 -13.11 12.02
CA LYS A 136 -2.45 -13.18 13.49
C LYS A 136 -3.72 -12.81 14.25
N LEU A 137 -4.49 -11.85 13.76
CA LEU A 137 -5.78 -11.51 14.34
C LEU A 137 -6.79 -12.64 14.17
N GLY A 138 -6.83 -13.29 13.00
CA GLY A 138 -7.68 -14.45 12.74
C GLY A 138 -7.34 -15.65 13.63
N ASP A 139 -6.06 -15.92 13.85
CA ASP A 139 -5.59 -16.96 14.76
C ASP A 139 -6.03 -16.66 16.20
N LEU A 140 -5.79 -15.44 16.67
CA LEU A 140 -6.16 -15.02 18.02
C LEU A 140 -7.68 -15.04 18.25
N GLU A 141 -8.46 -14.61 17.25
CA GLU A 141 -9.93 -14.72 17.29
C GLU A 141 -10.38 -16.19 17.41
N SER A 142 -9.73 -17.09 16.69
CA SER A 142 -10.01 -18.53 16.75
C SER A 142 -9.70 -19.10 18.14
N GLU A 143 -8.54 -18.77 18.71
CA GLU A 143 -8.17 -19.15 20.08
C GLU A 143 -9.18 -18.64 21.11
N PHE A 144 -9.63 -17.39 20.99
CA PHE A 144 -10.64 -16.82 21.88
C PHE A 144 -12.00 -17.53 21.75
N GLN A 145 -12.41 -17.89 20.55
CA GLN A 145 -13.64 -18.65 20.33
C GLN A 145 -13.56 -20.05 20.96
N GLU A 146 -12.42 -20.74 20.82
CA GLU A 146 -12.19 -22.02 21.48
C GLU A 146 -12.23 -21.88 23.00
N TYR A 147 -11.58 -20.86 23.54
CA TYR A 147 -11.61 -20.55 24.97
C TYR A 147 -13.04 -20.30 25.47
N ILE A 148 -13.81 -19.44 24.79
CA ILE A 148 -15.22 -19.19 25.12
C ILE A 148 -16.04 -20.48 25.04
N GLY A 149 -15.82 -21.31 24.01
CA GLY A 149 -16.48 -22.60 23.85
C GLY A 149 -16.18 -23.55 25.02
N SER A 150 -14.92 -23.62 25.45
CA SER A 150 -14.51 -24.42 26.61
C SER A 150 -15.14 -23.92 27.91
N ALA A 151 -15.15 -22.60 28.15
CA ALA A 151 -15.74 -22.00 29.33
C ALA A 151 -17.25 -22.17 29.39
N ARG A 152 -17.95 -22.15 28.25
CA ARG A 152 -19.39 -22.46 28.18
C ARG A 152 -19.67 -23.90 28.57
N LYS A 153 -18.87 -24.86 28.08
CA LYS A 153 -19.02 -26.28 28.45
C LYS A 153 -18.84 -26.48 29.96
N THR A 154 -17.80 -25.90 30.56
CA THR A 154 -17.59 -26.03 32.01
C THR A 154 -18.72 -25.40 32.82
N ILE A 155 -19.27 -24.27 32.37
CA ILE A 155 -20.46 -23.66 32.99
C ILE A 155 -21.66 -24.61 32.93
N ASP A 156 -21.89 -25.26 31.80
CA ASP A 156 -23.01 -26.19 31.63
C ASP A 156 -22.82 -27.49 32.42
N ASP A 157 -21.60 -28.01 32.51
CA ASP A 157 -21.25 -29.16 33.36
C ASP A 157 -21.52 -28.84 34.84
N VAL A 158 -21.07 -27.68 35.33
CA VAL A 158 -21.31 -27.23 36.72
C VAL A 158 -22.81 -26.99 36.99
N LYS A 159 -23.57 -26.50 36.00
CA LYS A 159 -25.04 -26.40 36.12
C LYS A 159 -25.69 -27.77 36.26
N ALA A 160 -25.30 -28.73 35.43
CA ALA A 160 -25.84 -30.09 35.46
C ALA A 160 -25.54 -30.77 36.81
N GLU A 161 -24.31 -30.64 37.32
CA GLU A 161 -23.93 -31.16 38.64
C GLU A 161 -24.75 -30.51 39.75
N ARG A 162 -24.90 -29.19 39.73
CA ARG A 162 -25.71 -28.45 40.71
C ARG A 162 -27.18 -28.87 40.68
N ASP A 163 -27.77 -29.08 39.50
CA ASP A 163 -29.15 -29.55 39.38
C ASP A 163 -29.29 -31.00 39.89
N SER A 164 -28.30 -31.86 39.64
CA SER A 164 -28.26 -33.21 40.20
C SER A 164 -28.12 -33.22 41.72
N LEU A 165 -27.30 -32.33 42.30
CA LEU A 165 -27.18 -32.19 43.75
C LEU A 165 -28.46 -31.62 44.37
N LYS A 166 -29.16 -30.75 43.64
CA LYS A 166 -30.44 -30.20 44.08
C LYS A 166 -31.51 -31.28 44.20
N THR A 167 -31.65 -32.15 43.20
CA THR A 167 -32.64 -33.25 43.25
C THR A 167 -32.30 -34.26 44.35
N GLU A 168 -31.01 -34.57 44.56
CA GLU A 168 -30.60 -35.45 45.66
C GLU A 168 -30.86 -34.81 47.04
N ASN A 169 -30.61 -33.51 47.18
CA ASN A 169 -30.96 -32.77 48.41
C ASN A 169 -32.48 -32.77 48.67
N GLU A 170 -33.30 -32.61 47.62
CA GLU A 170 -34.77 -32.71 47.72
C GLU A 170 -35.17 -34.11 48.20
N ARG A 171 -34.61 -35.17 47.62
CA ARG A 171 -34.85 -36.57 48.02
C ARG A 171 -34.45 -36.84 49.47
N LEU A 172 -33.29 -36.34 49.91
CA LEU A 172 -32.84 -36.47 51.29
C LEU A 172 -33.74 -35.69 52.25
N ALA A 173 -34.22 -34.51 51.86
CA ALA A 173 -35.16 -33.73 52.65
C ALA A 173 -36.49 -34.46 52.85
N GLU A 174 -37.04 -35.08 51.79
CA GLU A 174 -38.24 -35.93 51.87
C GLU A 174 -38.02 -37.13 52.80
N MET A 175 -36.87 -37.81 52.68
CA MET A 175 -36.53 -38.95 53.54
C MET A 175 -36.38 -38.54 55.02
N MET A 176 -35.80 -37.37 55.30
CA MET A 176 -35.75 -36.81 56.65
C MET A 176 -37.15 -36.52 57.18
N GLN A 177 -38.01 -35.90 56.38
CA GLN A 177 -39.40 -35.62 56.76
C GLN A 177 -40.16 -36.91 57.09
N GLU A 178 -40.04 -37.95 56.27
CA GLU A 178 -40.66 -39.26 56.51
C GLU A 178 -40.18 -39.87 57.83
N MET A 179 -38.86 -39.83 58.09
CA MET A 179 -38.28 -40.32 59.34
C MET A 179 -38.77 -39.53 60.56
N GLU A 180 -38.88 -38.20 60.46
CA GLU A 180 -39.46 -37.36 61.50
C GLU A 180 -40.93 -37.70 61.77
N GLU A 181 -41.73 -37.93 60.73
CA GLU A 181 -43.13 -38.33 60.86
C GLU A 181 -43.26 -39.72 61.52
N ARG A 182 -42.40 -40.67 61.16
CA ARG A 182 -42.32 -41.99 61.80
C ARG A 182 -41.96 -41.88 63.28
N LEU A 183 -41.01 -41.02 63.63
CA LEU A 183 -40.65 -40.75 65.02
C LEU A 183 -41.82 -40.12 65.78
N ARG A 184 -42.46 -39.09 65.23
CA ARG A 184 -43.66 -38.45 65.80
C ARG A 184 -44.78 -39.47 66.03
N HIS A 185 -45.02 -40.36 65.08
CA HIS A 185 -46.03 -41.43 65.22
C HIS A 185 -45.65 -42.44 66.29
N SER A 186 -44.37 -42.83 66.37
CA SER A 186 -43.86 -43.71 67.43
C SER A 186 -43.99 -43.08 68.82
N ASP A 187 -43.64 -41.80 68.96
CA ASP A 187 -43.79 -41.03 70.19
C ASP A 187 -45.25 -40.90 70.60
N ALA A 188 -46.15 -40.60 69.65
CA ALA A 188 -47.59 -40.57 69.92
C ALA A 188 -48.13 -41.92 70.41
N ARG A 189 -47.68 -43.04 69.82
CA ARG A 189 -48.01 -44.40 70.30
C ARG A 189 -47.47 -44.65 71.70
N ARG A 190 -46.22 -44.26 71.98
CA ARG A 190 -45.63 -44.39 73.32
C ARG A 190 -46.44 -43.62 74.35
N ILE A 191 -46.74 -42.35 74.07
CA ILE A 191 -47.58 -41.49 74.93
C ILE A 191 -48.95 -42.16 75.16
N SER A 192 -49.60 -42.67 74.12
CA SER A 192 -50.89 -43.35 74.23
C SER A 192 -50.83 -44.60 75.12
N VAL A 193 -49.76 -45.41 75.01
CA VAL A 193 -49.53 -46.58 75.88
C VAL A 193 -49.28 -46.14 77.32
N GLU A 194 -48.46 -45.11 77.55
CA GLU A 194 -48.18 -44.55 78.88
C GLU A 194 -49.46 -44.01 79.54
N GLU A 195 -50.30 -43.29 78.79
CA GLU A 195 -51.61 -42.81 79.25
C GLU A 195 -52.55 -43.97 79.58
N GLY A 196 -52.58 -45.01 78.75
CA GLY A 196 -53.34 -46.24 78.97
C GLY A 196 -52.91 -46.96 80.26
N LEU A 197 -51.61 -47.14 80.47
CA LEU A 197 -51.05 -47.72 81.70
C LEU A 197 -51.37 -46.86 82.93
N CYS A 198 -51.23 -45.53 82.82
CA CYS A 198 -51.62 -44.62 83.89
C CYS A 198 -53.12 -44.73 84.24
N SER A 199 -53.98 -44.91 83.24
CA SER A 199 -55.41 -45.15 83.43
C SER A 199 -55.68 -46.47 84.16
N VAL A 200 -55.00 -47.56 83.80
CA VAL A 200 -55.08 -48.86 84.49
C VAL A 200 -54.62 -48.74 85.94
N LEU A 201 -53.45 -48.14 86.18
CA LEU A 201 -52.92 -47.90 87.53
C LEU A 201 -53.86 -47.03 88.39
N ARG A 202 -54.51 -46.03 87.79
CA ARG A 202 -55.55 -45.22 88.48
C ARG A 202 -56.77 -46.06 88.84
N LYS A 203 -57.22 -46.97 87.96
CA LYS A 203 -58.32 -47.90 88.26
C LYS A 203 -57.95 -48.89 89.36
N GLU A 204 -56.75 -49.47 89.32
CA GLU A 204 -56.25 -50.37 90.38
C GLU A 204 -56.15 -49.67 91.74
N ARG A 205 -55.64 -48.43 91.76
CA ARG A 205 -55.63 -47.60 92.98
C ARG A 205 -57.02 -47.26 93.47
N ALA A 206 -57.95 -46.92 92.58
CA ALA A 206 -59.35 -46.66 92.95
C ALA A 206 -60.03 -47.91 93.54
N SER A 207 -59.73 -49.10 93.01
CA SER A 207 -60.20 -50.38 93.56
C SER A 207 -59.53 -50.75 94.89
N SER A 208 -58.25 -50.39 95.09
CA SER A 208 -57.50 -50.65 96.33
C SER A 208 -57.77 -49.61 97.44
N ALA A 209 -58.25 -48.41 97.09
CA ALA A 209 -58.57 -47.34 98.02
C ALA A 209 -59.86 -47.57 98.84
N GLN A 210 -60.59 -48.68 98.63
CA GLN A 210 -61.70 -49.09 99.49
C GLN A 210 -61.25 -49.77 100.80
N SER A 211 -59.94 -49.94 101.03
CA SER A 211 -59.42 -50.59 102.24
C SER A 211 -58.12 -49.95 102.74
N SER A 212 -58.15 -48.68 103.14
CA SER A 212 -57.25 -48.13 104.17
C SER A 212 -57.62 -46.70 104.58
N PRO A 213 -57.58 -46.35 105.89
CA PRO A 213 -57.87 -45.00 106.36
C PRO A 213 -56.67 -44.05 106.20
N SER A 214 -57.05 -42.82 105.88
CA SER A 214 -56.33 -41.55 106.01
C SER A 214 -55.16 -41.51 107.00
N ASN A 215 -53.96 -41.21 106.50
CA ASN A 215 -52.94 -40.52 107.29
C ASN A 215 -52.32 -39.41 106.44
N SER A 216 -52.69 -38.17 106.74
CA SER A 216 -52.19 -36.96 106.10
C SER A 216 -50.85 -36.58 106.74
N HIS A 217 -49.76 -36.67 105.96
CA HIS A 217 -48.50 -36.02 106.31
C HIS A 217 -48.09 -35.06 105.20
N ASP A 218 -48.30 -33.78 105.51
CA ASP A 218 -47.82 -32.61 104.81
C ASP A 218 -46.29 -32.61 104.83
N MET A 219 -45.67 -32.79 103.66
CA MET A 219 -44.22 -32.72 103.49
C MET A 219 -43.92 -31.77 102.33
N SER A 220 -43.72 -30.51 102.73
CA SER A 220 -43.19 -29.43 101.91
C SER A 220 -41.78 -29.76 101.44
N TYR A 221 -41.62 -30.10 100.15
CA TYR A 221 -40.31 -30.21 99.53
C TYR A 221 -39.85 -28.87 98.94
N PRO A 222 -38.53 -28.58 99.02
CA PRO A 222 -37.99 -27.28 98.72
C PRO A 222 -37.93 -26.98 97.21
N ARG A 223 -38.23 -25.72 96.92
CA ARG A 223 -38.13 -25.03 95.64
C ARG A 223 -36.67 -25.07 95.14
N LEU A 224 -36.30 -26.09 94.38
CA LEU A 224 -35.04 -26.08 93.63
C LEU A 224 -35.17 -25.09 92.46
N ARG A 225 -34.44 -23.98 92.60
CA ARG A 225 -34.14 -23.03 91.53
C ARG A 225 -33.52 -23.81 90.36
N ASN A 226 -34.28 -24.03 89.30
CA ASN A 226 -33.70 -24.42 88.04
C ASN A 226 -32.95 -23.23 87.47
N ALA A 227 -31.63 -23.44 87.33
CA ALA A 227 -30.71 -22.56 86.65
C ALA A 227 -31.24 -22.22 85.27
N VAL A 228 -31.26 -20.91 85.00
CA VAL A 228 -31.34 -20.32 83.68
C VAL A 228 -30.16 -20.89 82.88
N TRP A 229 -30.41 -21.90 82.06
CA TRP A 229 -29.56 -22.15 80.91
C TRP A 229 -29.90 -21.04 79.93
N GLU A 230 -29.02 -20.04 79.87
CA GLU A 230 -28.98 -19.06 78.79
C GLU A 230 -29.02 -19.83 77.47
N GLN A 231 -30.20 -19.81 76.85
CA GLN A 231 -30.32 -20.00 75.42
C GLN A 231 -29.47 -18.91 74.80
N SER A 232 -28.24 -19.26 74.44
CA SER A 232 -27.48 -18.53 73.45
C SER A 232 -28.29 -18.59 72.16
N SER A 233 -29.16 -17.59 71.99
CA SER A 233 -29.80 -17.30 70.71
C SER A 233 -28.70 -17.22 69.67
N PRO A 234 -28.66 -18.10 68.66
CA PRO A 234 -27.82 -17.85 67.51
C PRO A 234 -28.40 -16.60 66.84
N ASN A 235 -27.62 -15.53 66.94
CA ASN A 235 -27.78 -14.23 66.33
C ASN A 235 -28.47 -14.34 64.95
N ARG A 236 -29.81 -14.20 64.95
CA ARG A 236 -30.66 -14.33 63.76
C ARG A 236 -31.07 -12.96 63.24
N ASP A 237 -30.20 -11.97 63.37
CA ASP A 237 -30.30 -10.68 62.69
C ASP A 237 -29.06 -10.47 61.81
N ARG A 238 -28.96 -11.31 60.78
CA ARG A 238 -28.21 -10.99 59.58
C ARG A 238 -29.07 -11.27 58.36
N THR A 239 -30.25 -10.65 58.34
CA THR A 239 -30.86 -10.17 57.08
C THR A 239 -30.00 -9.02 56.56
N GLY A 240 -28.74 -9.34 56.24
CA GLY A 240 -28.02 -8.59 55.24
C GLY A 240 -28.83 -8.76 53.98
N THR A 241 -29.54 -7.71 53.61
CA THR A 241 -30.01 -7.50 52.26
C THR A 241 -28.82 -7.72 51.35
N TRP A 242 -28.72 -8.92 50.78
CA TRP A 242 -27.98 -9.17 49.56
C TRP A 242 -28.74 -8.45 48.44
N GLN A 243 -28.75 -7.11 48.49
CA GLN A 243 -28.70 -6.35 47.26
C GLN A 243 -27.31 -6.62 46.71
N GLU A 244 -27.26 -7.64 45.85
CA GLU A 244 -26.26 -7.78 44.80
C GLU A 244 -25.94 -6.39 44.25
N ARG A 245 -24.88 -5.79 44.78
CA ARG A 245 -23.98 -5.01 43.96
C ARG A 245 -23.37 -5.98 42.97
N GLU A 246 -24.04 -6.17 41.85
CA GLU A 246 -23.36 -6.39 40.57
C GLU A 246 -22.62 -5.10 40.18
N THR A 247 -21.71 -4.64 41.04
CA THR A 247 -20.50 -4.01 40.52
C THR A 247 -19.57 -5.17 40.26
N ILE A 248 -19.70 -5.74 39.06
CA ILE A 248 -18.67 -6.59 38.46
C ILE A 248 -17.39 -5.76 38.54
N SER A 249 -16.61 -6.04 39.59
CA SER A 249 -15.24 -5.61 39.70
C SER A 249 -14.50 -6.40 38.65
N LEU A 250 -14.46 -5.84 37.44
CA LEU A 250 -13.69 -6.26 36.29
C LEU A 250 -12.20 -6.02 36.58
N ALA A 251 -11.69 -6.65 37.64
CA ALA A 251 -10.34 -6.47 38.14
C ALA A 251 -9.77 -7.82 38.56
N HIS A 252 -9.83 -8.83 37.68
CA HIS A 252 -8.97 -10.01 37.76
C HIS A 252 -9.00 -10.82 36.47
N VAL A 253 -8.41 -10.28 35.40
CA VAL A 253 -7.52 -11.02 34.49
C VAL A 253 -6.58 -9.98 33.85
N SER A 254 -5.45 -9.72 34.49
CA SER A 254 -4.31 -9.04 33.87
C SER A 254 -3.01 -9.61 34.42
N ASP A 255 -2.91 -10.94 34.40
CA ASP A 255 -1.63 -11.67 34.46
C ASP A 255 -1.31 -12.30 33.10
N LEU A 256 -1.66 -11.60 32.02
CA LEU A 256 -0.79 -11.62 30.85
C LEU A 256 0.29 -10.60 31.17
N SER A 257 1.41 -11.11 31.67
CA SER A 257 2.70 -10.42 31.63
C SER A 257 2.97 -10.06 30.16
N VAL A 258 2.45 -8.91 29.75
CA VAL A 258 3.03 -8.10 28.69
C VAL A 258 4.41 -7.82 29.21
N SER A 259 5.35 -8.70 28.86
CA SER A 259 6.76 -8.42 28.89
C SER A 259 6.89 -7.05 28.25
N THR A 260 7.11 -6.06 29.10
CA THR A 260 7.59 -4.76 28.70
C THR A 260 8.93 -5.03 28.05
N VAL A 261 8.88 -5.35 26.76
CA VAL A 261 9.95 -5.12 25.82
C VAL A 261 10.06 -3.60 25.77
N THR A 262 10.62 -3.03 26.83
CA THR A 262 11.47 -1.86 26.75
C THR A 262 12.73 -2.30 26.02
N GLU A 263 12.58 -2.75 24.78
CA GLU A 263 13.55 -2.33 23.79
C GLU A 263 13.38 -0.82 23.78
N GLN A 264 14.33 -0.15 24.44
CA GLN A 264 14.91 1.05 23.89
C GLN A 264 15.18 0.75 22.41
N ARG A 265 14.15 0.91 21.57
CA ARG A 265 14.33 1.24 20.19
C ARG A 265 15.12 2.52 20.30
N VAL A 266 16.43 2.40 20.12
CA VAL A 266 17.30 3.48 19.72
C VAL A 266 16.53 4.10 18.57
N ILE A 267 15.81 5.18 18.86
CA ILE A 267 15.23 6.07 17.86
C ILE A 267 16.49 6.50 17.14
N ARG A 268 16.84 5.78 16.07
CA ARG A 268 17.84 6.25 15.13
C ARG A 268 17.32 7.64 14.80
N PRO A 269 18.05 8.71 15.14
CA PRO A 269 17.57 10.05 14.89
C PRO A 269 17.14 10.04 13.44
N ILE A 270 15.86 10.33 13.21
CA ILE A 270 15.31 10.54 11.85
C ILE A 270 16.41 11.34 11.17
N PRO A 271 17.06 10.83 10.11
CA PRO A 271 18.20 11.49 9.52
C PRO A 271 17.77 12.91 9.35
N ARG A 272 18.40 13.83 10.11
CA ARG A 272 18.07 15.25 10.07
C ARG A 272 18.08 15.52 8.59
N ARG A 273 16.89 15.71 8.00
CA ARG A 273 16.79 16.13 6.61
C ARG A 273 17.71 17.32 6.62
N HIS A 274 18.87 17.16 5.97
CA HIS A 274 19.72 18.29 5.68
C HIS A 274 18.71 19.27 5.13
N ARG A 275 18.52 20.35 5.88
CA ARG A 275 17.71 21.47 5.47
C ARG A 275 18.44 21.87 4.20
N LEU A 276 18.01 21.28 3.08
CA LEU A 276 18.35 21.70 1.75
C LEU A 276 17.80 23.10 1.80
N THR A 277 18.69 24.03 2.15
CA THR A 277 18.54 25.43 1.83
C THR A 277 17.98 25.39 0.44
N ARG A 278 16.71 25.79 0.36
CA ARG A 278 15.89 25.81 -0.85
C ARG A 278 16.77 26.44 -1.92
N SER A 279 17.46 25.61 -2.68
CA SER A 279 18.22 26.01 -3.84
C SER A 279 17.13 26.36 -4.82
N GLN A 280 16.73 27.62 -4.75
CA GLN A 280 16.05 28.39 -5.77
C GLN A 280 15.44 27.45 -6.81
N GLU A 281 14.27 26.92 -6.49
CA GLU A 281 13.41 26.26 -7.47
C GLU A 281 13.30 27.28 -8.60
N VAL A 282 14.01 27.02 -9.69
CA VAL A 282 13.75 27.70 -10.94
C VAL A 282 12.35 27.21 -11.29
N ASP A 283 11.36 28.00 -10.91
CA ASP A 283 9.98 27.89 -11.38
C ASP A 283 10.05 27.92 -12.91
N VAL A 284 10.18 26.75 -13.51
CA VAL A 284 9.86 26.54 -14.93
C VAL A 284 8.33 26.58 -15.01
N SER A 285 7.80 27.78 -14.82
CA SER A 285 6.46 28.14 -15.25
C SER A 285 6.47 28.05 -16.77
N VAL A 286 6.07 26.88 -17.28
CA VAL A 286 5.73 26.70 -18.69
C VAL A 286 4.51 27.57 -18.94
N SER A 287 4.76 28.82 -19.33
CA SER A 287 3.76 29.72 -19.86
C SER A 287 3.31 29.15 -21.21
N ILE A 288 2.21 28.40 -21.18
CA ILE A 288 1.45 27.99 -22.36
C ILE A 288 0.86 29.27 -22.94
N SER A 289 1.65 29.96 -23.76
CA SER A 289 1.26 31.17 -24.44
C SER A 289 0.46 30.80 -25.70
N SER A 290 -0.73 31.40 -25.77
CA SER A 290 -1.49 31.72 -26.98
C SER A 290 -1.95 30.55 -27.87
N VAL A 291 -3.17 30.10 -27.61
CA VAL A 291 -4.06 29.56 -28.63
C VAL A 291 -4.29 30.66 -29.68
N SER A 292 -3.78 30.43 -30.89
CA SER A 292 -3.96 31.33 -32.04
C SER A 292 -5.43 31.34 -32.48
N LYS A 293 -6.01 32.55 -32.56
CA LYS A 293 -7.34 32.83 -33.10
C LYS A 293 -7.44 32.32 -34.54
N ARG A 294 -8.30 31.32 -34.78
CA ARG A 294 -8.77 31.01 -36.15
C ARG A 294 -9.74 32.09 -36.60
N ALA A 295 -9.33 32.88 -37.59
CA ALA A 295 -10.20 33.80 -38.32
C ALA A 295 -11.25 32.97 -39.09
N ARG A 296 -12.54 33.23 -38.82
CA ARG A 296 -13.64 32.77 -39.68
C ARG A 296 -13.65 33.63 -40.95
N VAL A 297 -13.32 33.02 -42.07
CA VAL A 297 -13.69 33.53 -43.40
C VAL A 297 -15.19 33.25 -43.58
N ARG A 298 -15.99 34.30 -43.74
CA ARG A 298 -17.35 34.21 -44.28
C ARG A 298 -17.27 34.60 -45.76
N GLY A 299 -17.65 33.66 -46.62
CA GLY A 299 -18.20 33.97 -47.94
C GLY A 299 -19.69 34.31 -47.84
#